data_AF-A0A930YK64-F1
#
_entry.id   AF-A0A930YK64-F1
#
_cell.length_a   1.000
_cell.length_b   1.000
_cell.length_c   1.000
_cell.angle_alpha   90.00
_cell.angle_beta   90.00
_cell.angle_gamma   90.00
#
_symmetry.space_group_name_H-M   'P 1'
#
loop_
_entity.id
_entity.type
_entity.pdbx_description
1 polymer ?
#
loop_
_entity_poly.entity_id
_entity_poly.type
_entity_poly.pdbx_seq_one_letter_code
_entity_poly.pdbx_strand_id
1 'polypeptide(L)'
;MSVLRRARCAAALTLLAVCLSPLTAAPATAAVGDPSYAGCIAGTPITGCTTAGPGLFAVDVELSPDGKQLYVLGREPSLRIYDLAASGPMVPRSGGGSCFNTDGANGCTATAGFTDFDVLDLAVSADGKSVYVSGFSNLVSWTRDPSTGNLTPSACYGPGAGCSGAFPRAAAVYAVVVSPDSKNVYVRQAGGLLVYDRNPTTGALTLKPGASGCLSELAVAGCTDSFGLTGNGFEMSLPADGQYLYLTFQDPGGVSVFNRAGDGTLTRYAGTNGGCISSDGSSTSAGECSSVGDSSGQAITNAWAATLSPSGKHVFVSGSVGTTVFARDAVTGKLTKTDCISPDVSSDCQQVSASDGMGVEVTPDGTRAIVGSNGVAGVGVYAFDEAAGTLSRLAGALGCFSATQQTGCTDLPGTFGGDGKAAISADGRNVYFAALTPVHRLVFDRVVKIVIRGQVVSLGRDARARVKLSCPATEQSGPCSGRLTLKTRGKVLFGGKRVVVKLASATYRVPAGTTKTVRLSLGQARIALVRRVPDARKLKVVATVKDTIGNTARVTKLATLRLP
;
A
#
# COMPACT_ATOMS: atom_id res chain seq x y z
N MET A 1 -66.01 -3.09 -62.84
CA MET A 1 -64.75 -2.41 -63.16
C MET A 1 -64.00 -2.13 -61.87
N SER A 2 -62.79 -2.69 -61.75
CA SER A 2 -61.59 -2.21 -61.02
C SER A 2 -61.70 -1.52 -59.64
N VAL A 3 -60.87 -1.70 -58.61
CA VAL A 3 -59.60 -2.43 -58.38
C VAL A 3 -59.20 -2.14 -56.89
N LEU A 4 -58.45 -3.07 -56.27
CA LEU A 4 -57.54 -2.95 -55.10
C LEU A 4 -58.03 -2.92 -53.62
N ARG A 5 -58.00 -4.13 -53.03
CA ARG A 5 -57.26 -4.59 -51.83
C ARG A 5 -57.27 -3.76 -50.52
N ARG A 6 -57.73 -4.41 -49.44
CA ARG A 6 -56.98 -4.64 -48.19
C ARG A 6 -57.56 -5.86 -47.45
N ALA A 7 -56.83 -6.98 -47.47
CA ALA A 7 -57.15 -8.18 -46.68
C ALA A 7 -56.48 -8.08 -45.31
N ARG A 8 -57.26 -8.27 -44.23
CA ARG A 8 -56.77 -8.50 -42.87
C ARG A 8 -56.56 -10.01 -42.69
N CYS A 9 -55.32 -10.45 -42.50
CA CYS A 9 -55.01 -11.78 -41.97
C CYS A 9 -54.71 -11.63 -40.48
N ALA A 10 -55.55 -12.20 -39.63
CA ALA A 10 -55.24 -12.43 -38.22
C ALA A 10 -54.37 -13.69 -38.11
N ALA A 11 -53.13 -13.53 -37.66
CA ALA A 11 -52.24 -14.64 -37.34
C ALA A 11 -52.17 -14.78 -35.81
N ALA A 12 -52.44 -15.99 -35.33
CA ALA A 12 -52.37 -16.38 -33.93
C ALA A 12 -50.91 -16.31 -33.43
N LEU A 13 -50.71 -15.58 -32.32
CA LEU A 13 -49.42 -15.48 -31.64
C LEU A 13 -49.23 -16.70 -30.71
N THR A 14 -48.33 -17.60 -31.09
CA THR A 14 -47.77 -18.63 -30.19
C THR A 14 -46.63 -18.01 -29.38
N LEU A 15 -46.78 -17.91 -28.05
CA LEU A 15 -45.73 -17.51 -27.12
C LEU A 15 -44.61 -18.56 -27.11
N LEU A 16 -43.44 -18.22 -27.66
CA LEU A 16 -42.19 -18.92 -27.34
C LEU A 16 -41.63 -18.30 -26.04
N ALA A 17 -41.74 -19.04 -24.94
CA ALA A 17 -41.01 -18.74 -23.71
C ALA A 17 -39.52 -19.02 -23.94
N VAL A 18 -38.73 -17.98 -24.21
CA VAL A 18 -37.27 -18.04 -24.12
C VAL A 18 -36.91 -18.05 -22.64
N CYS A 19 -36.50 -19.21 -22.12
CA CYS A 19 -35.86 -19.31 -20.82
C CYS A 19 -34.55 -18.49 -20.84
N LEU A 20 -34.60 -17.22 -20.43
CA LEU A 20 -33.42 -16.50 -20.00
C LEU A 20 -32.97 -17.11 -18.68
N SER A 21 -32.06 -18.08 -18.76
CA SER A 21 -31.24 -18.44 -17.62
C SER A 21 -30.45 -17.19 -17.20
N PRO A 22 -30.40 -16.81 -15.92
CA PRO A 22 -29.47 -15.78 -15.48
C PRO A 22 -28.07 -16.26 -15.83
N LEU A 23 -27.36 -15.54 -16.72
CA LEU A 23 -25.92 -15.68 -16.81
C LEU A 23 -25.38 -15.24 -15.45
N THR A 24 -25.15 -16.20 -14.56
CA THR A 24 -24.25 -15.99 -13.44
C THR A 24 -22.90 -15.65 -14.06
N ALA A 25 -22.50 -14.38 -13.97
CA ALA A 25 -21.16 -13.97 -14.34
C ALA A 25 -20.19 -14.92 -13.62
N ALA A 26 -19.36 -15.64 -14.38
CA ALA A 26 -18.30 -16.43 -13.77
C ALA A 26 -17.52 -15.51 -12.83
N PRO A 27 -17.12 -15.97 -11.62
CA PRO A 27 -16.29 -15.16 -10.74
C PRO A 27 -15.09 -14.68 -11.55
N ALA A 28 -14.89 -13.36 -11.62
CA ALA A 28 -13.76 -12.77 -12.32
C ALA A 28 -12.50 -13.44 -11.79
N THR A 29 -11.83 -14.24 -12.63
CA THR A 29 -10.57 -14.88 -12.26
C THR A 29 -9.54 -13.79 -12.07
N ALA A 30 -8.82 -13.82 -10.95
CA ALA A 30 -7.74 -12.88 -10.66
C ALA A 30 -6.83 -12.69 -11.88
N ALA A 31 -6.72 -11.45 -12.33
CA ALA A 31 -5.82 -11.05 -13.39
C ALA A 31 -4.38 -10.99 -12.84
N VAL A 32 -3.42 -11.09 -13.77
CA VAL A 32 -2.00 -10.92 -13.44
C VAL A 32 -1.80 -9.53 -12.82
N GLY A 33 -1.42 -9.50 -11.55
CA GLY A 33 -1.18 -8.25 -10.80
C GLY A 33 -2.27 -7.75 -9.90
N ASP A 34 -3.32 -8.54 -9.72
CA ASP A 34 -4.29 -8.28 -8.67
C ASP A 34 -3.70 -8.58 -7.28
N PRO A 35 -4.20 -7.93 -6.23
CA PRO A 35 -3.72 -8.13 -4.88
C PRO A 35 -3.96 -9.57 -4.43
N SER A 36 -3.02 -10.10 -3.66
CA SER A 36 -3.16 -11.38 -2.97
C SER A 36 -2.78 -11.24 -1.51
N TYR A 37 -3.49 -11.94 -0.63
CA TYR A 37 -3.17 -11.93 0.79
C TYR A 37 -1.89 -12.73 1.07
N ALA A 38 -0.94 -12.13 1.78
CA ALA A 38 0.42 -12.65 1.96
C ALA A 38 0.85 -12.84 3.42
N GLY A 39 -0.13 -12.85 4.33
CA GLY A 39 0.03 -13.15 5.75
C GLY A 39 -0.12 -11.94 6.69
N CYS A 40 0.04 -12.20 7.98
CA CYS A 40 -0.06 -11.21 9.05
C CYS A 40 0.93 -11.50 10.16
N ILE A 41 1.19 -10.47 10.95
CA ILE A 41 1.81 -10.57 12.27
C ILE A 41 0.81 -10.09 13.32
N ALA A 42 0.71 -10.82 14.44
CA ALA A 42 -0.19 -10.49 15.53
C ALA A 42 0.53 -10.49 16.88
N GLY A 43 0.01 -9.71 17.82
CA GLY A 43 0.50 -9.66 19.20
C GLY A 43 0.06 -10.85 20.05
N THR A 44 -1.04 -11.48 19.67
CA THR A 44 -1.61 -12.68 20.29
C THR A 44 -1.76 -13.78 19.25
N PRO A 45 -1.89 -15.06 19.67
CA PRO A 45 -2.11 -16.15 18.73
C PRO A 45 -3.41 -15.97 17.92
N ILE A 46 -3.27 -15.68 16.62
CA ILE A 46 -4.34 -15.67 15.63
C ILE A 46 -4.00 -16.72 14.56
N THR A 47 -4.95 -17.61 14.26
CA THR A 47 -4.77 -18.64 13.23
C THR A 47 -4.40 -18.01 11.89
N GLY A 48 -3.26 -18.41 11.32
CA GLY A 48 -2.76 -17.87 10.05
C GLY A 48 -1.82 -16.66 10.18
N CYS A 49 -1.68 -16.09 11.38
CA CYS A 49 -0.71 -15.03 11.68
C CYS A 49 0.54 -15.58 12.36
N THR A 50 1.66 -14.90 12.13
CA THR A 50 2.88 -15.11 12.91
C THR A 50 2.77 -14.32 14.22
N THR A 51 2.92 -14.97 15.36
CA THR A 51 2.92 -14.28 16.66
C THR A 51 4.25 -13.58 16.90
N ALA A 52 4.24 -12.27 17.13
CA ALA A 52 5.47 -11.47 17.36
C ALA A 52 5.78 -11.20 18.84
N GLY A 53 5.00 -11.73 19.78
CA GLY A 53 5.09 -11.45 21.23
C GLY A 53 3.99 -10.50 21.69
N PRO A 54 3.82 -10.29 23.02
CA PRO A 54 2.61 -9.66 23.56
C PRO A 54 2.33 -8.26 22.99
N GLY A 55 1.03 -7.96 22.85
CA GLY A 55 0.42 -6.62 22.80
C GLY A 55 0.55 -5.78 21.52
N LEU A 56 0.66 -6.38 20.33
CA LEU A 56 0.51 -5.59 19.11
C LEU A 56 -0.95 -5.15 18.88
N PHE A 57 -1.23 -3.87 19.10
CA PHE A 57 -2.47 -3.20 18.68
C PHE A 57 -2.11 -2.10 17.67
N ALA A 58 -1.81 -2.47 16.42
CA ALA A 58 -1.34 -1.56 15.38
C ALA A 58 -2.42 -0.56 14.94
N VAL A 59 -2.06 0.73 14.96
CA VAL A 59 -2.87 1.85 14.46
C VAL A 59 -2.24 2.42 13.19
N ASP A 60 -0.92 2.52 13.17
CA ASP A 60 -0.17 3.10 12.06
C ASP A 60 1.04 2.23 11.69
N VAL A 61 1.41 2.25 10.41
CA VAL A 61 2.60 1.61 9.88
C VAL A 61 3.31 2.54 8.91
N GLU A 62 4.61 2.70 9.07
CA GLU A 62 5.42 3.56 8.20
C GLU A 62 6.70 2.85 7.78
N LEU A 63 7.05 2.97 6.50
CA LEU A 63 8.25 2.38 5.94
C LEU A 63 9.44 3.32 6.13
N SER A 64 10.59 2.75 6.46
CA SER A 64 11.85 3.47 6.28
C SER A 64 12.05 3.88 4.80
N PRO A 65 12.70 5.03 4.51
CA PRO A 65 12.96 5.46 3.13
C PRO A 65 13.69 4.44 2.25
N ASP A 66 14.53 3.59 2.84
CA ASP A 66 15.24 2.52 2.12
C ASP A 66 14.45 1.21 2.00
N GLY A 67 13.21 1.18 2.51
CA GLY A 67 12.28 0.05 2.44
C GLY A 67 12.73 -1.19 3.20
N LYS A 68 13.65 -1.05 4.16
CA LYS A 68 14.19 -2.20 4.92
C LYS A 68 13.55 -2.41 6.28
N GLN A 69 12.96 -1.38 6.87
CA GLN A 69 12.22 -1.46 8.13
C GLN A 69 10.78 -1.02 7.97
N LEU A 70 9.90 -1.66 8.72
CA LEU A 70 8.54 -1.22 8.97
C LEU A 70 8.44 -0.83 10.44
N TYR A 71 8.08 0.42 10.70
CA TYR A 71 7.75 0.93 12.01
C TYR A 71 6.25 0.76 12.22
N VAL A 72 5.86 0.10 13.31
CA VAL A 72 4.47 -0.17 13.62
C VAL A 72 4.13 0.51 14.93
N LEU A 73 3.20 1.45 14.86
CA LEU A 73 2.70 2.20 16.01
C LEU A 73 1.44 1.54 16.54
N GLY A 74 1.27 1.50 17.86
CA GLY A 74 0.12 0.82 18.45
C GLY A 74 -0.12 1.04 19.93
N ARG A 75 -0.98 0.20 20.52
CA ARG A 75 -1.23 0.11 21.98
C ARG A 75 -0.55 -1.15 22.54
N GLU A 76 0.59 -0.96 23.23
CA GLU A 76 1.38 -1.95 24.00
C GLU A 76 2.20 -3.07 23.28
N PRO A 77 3.18 -2.79 22.41
CA PRO A 77 4.04 -1.62 22.56
C PRO A 77 3.58 -0.45 21.71
N SER A 78 3.91 0.75 22.18
CA SER A 78 3.59 2.00 21.50
C SER A 78 4.27 2.10 20.13
N LEU A 79 5.49 1.60 20.00
CA LEU A 79 6.23 1.50 18.74
C LEU A 79 7.00 0.19 18.67
N ARG A 80 6.94 -0.51 17.53
CA ARG A 80 7.66 -1.76 17.26
C ARG A 80 8.33 -1.73 15.90
N ILE A 81 9.51 -2.35 15.78
CA ILE A 81 10.29 -2.39 14.54
C ILE A 81 10.27 -3.80 13.96
N TYR A 82 9.97 -3.89 12.67
CA TYR A 82 10.13 -5.11 11.87
C TYR A 82 11.18 -4.90 10.79
N ASP A 83 12.04 -5.90 10.60
CA ASP A 83 12.91 -5.97 9.43
C ASP A 83 12.16 -6.59 8.26
N LEU A 84 12.32 -6.03 7.07
CA LEU A 84 11.68 -6.53 5.85
C LEU A 84 12.64 -7.44 5.10
N ALA A 85 12.23 -8.69 4.90
CA ALA A 85 12.95 -9.61 4.02
C ALA A 85 12.91 -9.10 2.57
N ALA A 86 13.82 -9.59 1.71
CA ALA A 86 13.94 -9.10 0.33
C ALA A 86 12.67 -9.26 -0.55
N SER A 87 11.74 -10.14 -0.17
CA SER A 87 10.43 -10.30 -0.83
C SER A 87 9.29 -9.54 -0.15
N GLY A 88 9.55 -8.85 0.96
CA GLY A 88 8.58 -8.10 1.75
C GLY A 88 8.01 -8.73 3.03
N PRO A 89 8.20 -10.03 3.37
CA PRO A 89 7.77 -10.52 4.67
C PRO A 89 8.37 -9.73 5.84
N MET A 90 7.50 -9.40 6.81
CA MET A 90 7.89 -8.78 8.06
C MET A 90 8.58 -9.82 8.96
N VAL A 91 9.72 -9.43 9.54
CA VAL A 91 10.51 -10.24 10.47
C VAL A 91 10.59 -9.47 11.79
N PRO A 92 9.97 -9.96 12.88
CA PRO A 92 10.05 -9.30 14.17
C PRO A 92 11.50 -9.15 14.62
N ARG A 93 11.91 -7.93 14.99
CA ARG A 93 13.20 -7.71 15.61
C ARG A 93 13.16 -8.16 17.08
N SER A 94 14.24 -8.78 17.55
CA SER A 94 14.39 -9.22 18.95
C SER A 94 15.44 -8.37 19.68
N GLY A 95 15.40 -8.40 21.02
CA GLY A 95 16.34 -7.68 21.88
C GLY A 95 15.93 -6.24 22.21
N GLY A 96 16.69 -5.61 23.11
CA GLY A 96 16.47 -4.21 23.49
C GLY A 96 16.56 -3.27 22.29
N GLY A 97 15.63 -2.31 22.20
CA GLY A 97 15.49 -1.41 21.04
C GLY A 97 14.65 -1.95 19.88
N SER A 98 14.04 -3.14 19.99
CA SER A 98 13.06 -3.64 19.02
C SER A 98 11.64 -3.07 19.23
N CYS A 99 11.35 -2.57 20.43
CA CYS A 99 10.10 -1.92 20.78
C CYS A 99 10.29 -0.85 21.86
N PHE A 100 9.35 0.09 21.91
CA PHE A 100 9.34 1.25 22.80
C PHE A 100 7.94 1.48 23.37
N ASN A 101 7.87 1.86 24.65
CA ASN A 101 6.65 2.21 25.37
C ASN A 101 7.01 3.10 26.57
N THR A 102 6.02 3.43 27.40
CA THR A 102 6.16 4.34 28.53
C THR A 102 7.06 3.80 29.64
N ASP A 103 6.89 2.53 30.01
CA ASP A 103 7.41 1.96 31.25
C ASP A 103 8.44 0.82 31.06
N GLY A 104 8.75 0.47 29.81
CA GLY A 104 9.64 -0.64 29.48
C GLY A 104 9.02 -2.03 29.67
N ALA A 105 7.70 -2.12 29.86
CA ALA A 105 7.01 -3.40 29.96
C ALA A 105 7.26 -4.29 28.73
N ASN A 106 7.11 -5.60 28.91
CA ASN A 106 7.27 -6.60 27.84
C ASN A 106 8.67 -6.63 27.17
N GLY A 107 9.70 -6.13 27.86
CA GLY A 107 11.07 -6.08 27.34
C GLY A 107 11.33 -4.94 26.35
N CYS A 108 10.43 -3.96 26.31
CA CYS A 108 10.60 -2.75 25.51
C CYS A 108 11.50 -1.72 26.18
N THR A 109 11.98 -0.77 25.38
CA THR A 109 12.78 0.36 25.88
C THR A 109 11.84 1.48 26.34
N ALA A 110 11.84 1.78 27.64
CA ALA A 110 11.09 2.90 28.20
C ALA A 110 11.51 4.22 27.53
N THR A 111 10.54 4.99 27.04
CA THR A 111 10.77 6.29 26.42
C THR A 111 9.83 7.33 27.00
N ALA A 112 10.40 8.41 27.53
CA ALA A 112 9.64 9.52 28.10
C ALA A 112 8.72 10.17 27.06
N GLY A 113 7.52 10.56 27.50
CA GLY A 113 6.50 11.19 26.65
C GLY A 113 5.61 10.22 25.90
N PHE A 114 5.85 8.90 25.94
CA PHE A 114 4.78 7.99 25.55
C PHE A 114 3.65 8.02 26.57
N THR A 115 2.42 7.95 26.06
CA THR A 115 1.22 7.65 26.83
C THR A 115 0.61 6.39 26.24
N ASP A 116 0.04 5.54 27.10
CA ASP A 116 -0.51 4.24 26.67
C ASP A 116 -1.83 4.39 25.88
N PHE A 117 -2.32 5.63 25.74
CA PHE A 117 -3.52 5.99 25.00
C PHE A 117 -3.22 7.05 23.92
N ASP A 118 -3.77 6.81 22.73
CA ASP A 118 -3.96 7.78 21.63
C ASP A 118 -2.69 8.25 20.90
N VAL A 119 -1.81 7.30 20.60
CA VAL A 119 -0.76 7.47 19.59
C VAL A 119 -1.35 7.20 18.19
N LEU A 120 -1.29 8.18 17.30
CA LEU A 120 -2.14 8.19 16.09
C LEU A 120 -1.37 8.29 14.78
N ASP A 121 -0.14 8.81 14.82
CA ASP A 121 0.65 9.06 13.62
C ASP A 121 2.15 8.98 13.90
N LEU A 122 2.87 8.47 12.91
CA LEU A 122 4.31 8.25 12.93
C LEU A 122 4.89 8.77 11.61
N ALA A 123 5.97 9.54 11.68
CA ALA A 123 6.67 10.02 10.49
C ALA A 123 8.16 9.71 10.54
N VAL A 124 8.68 9.13 9.47
CA VAL A 124 10.12 8.95 9.26
C VAL A 124 10.64 10.08 8.37
N SER A 125 11.74 10.72 8.75
CA SER A 125 12.33 11.78 7.92
C SER A 125 12.86 11.22 6.60
N ALA A 126 12.75 11.99 5.51
CA ALA A 126 13.20 11.57 4.19
C ALA A 126 14.72 11.30 4.12
N ASP A 127 15.52 11.99 4.94
CA ASP A 127 16.95 11.71 5.13
C ASP A 127 17.23 10.37 5.88
N GLY A 128 16.20 9.71 6.39
CA GLY A 128 16.25 8.42 7.08
C GLY A 128 16.85 8.46 8.48
N LYS A 129 17.03 9.65 9.08
CA LYS A 129 17.77 9.86 10.35
C LYS A 129 16.91 10.14 11.57
N SER A 130 15.60 10.33 11.44
CA SER A 130 14.72 10.58 12.58
C SER A 130 13.36 9.93 12.41
N VAL A 131 12.75 9.61 13.54
CA VAL A 131 11.35 9.19 13.65
C VAL A 131 10.65 10.12 14.63
N TYR A 132 9.46 10.58 14.28
CA TYR A 132 8.60 11.42 15.12
C TYR A 132 7.26 10.73 15.30
N VAL A 133 6.71 10.82 16.51
CA VAL A 133 5.46 10.15 16.87
C VAL A 133 4.57 11.11 17.66
N SER A 134 3.29 11.18 17.29
CA SER A 134 2.27 11.93 18.03
C SER A 134 1.86 11.18 19.30
N GLY A 135 2.22 11.69 20.48
CA GLY A 135 1.88 11.10 21.79
C GLY A 135 0.64 11.72 22.43
N PHE A 136 -0.35 12.10 21.62
CA PHE A 136 -1.55 12.86 22.01
C PHE A 136 -1.27 14.22 22.68
N SER A 137 -0.68 14.28 23.87
CA SER A 137 -0.38 15.55 24.56
C SER A 137 0.99 16.15 24.19
N ASN A 138 1.81 15.41 23.47
CA ASN A 138 3.19 15.79 23.13
C ASN A 138 3.64 15.11 21.83
N LEU A 139 4.82 15.48 21.36
CA LEU A 139 5.52 14.82 20.25
C LEU A 139 6.78 14.15 20.78
N VAL A 140 7.02 12.89 20.44
CA VAL A 140 8.23 12.14 20.83
C VAL A 140 9.08 11.90 19.59
N SER A 141 10.40 11.89 19.76
CA SER A 141 11.35 11.71 18.65
C SER A 141 12.50 10.77 18.99
N TRP A 142 12.99 10.09 17.94
CA TRP A 142 14.17 9.23 17.97
C TRP A 142 15.16 9.65 16.89
N THR A 143 16.45 9.48 17.16
CA THR A 143 17.45 9.38 16.10
C THR A 143 17.41 7.96 15.52
N ARG A 144 17.43 7.86 14.19
CA ARG A 144 17.47 6.61 13.45
C ARG A 144 18.85 6.43 12.83
N ASP A 145 19.46 5.27 13.03
CA ASP A 145 20.62 4.85 12.25
C ASP A 145 20.13 4.35 10.88
N PRO A 146 20.46 5.02 9.77
CA PRO A 146 19.97 4.63 8.45
C PRO A 146 20.52 3.31 7.94
N SER A 147 21.60 2.79 8.53
CA SER A 147 22.20 1.52 8.11
C SER A 147 21.53 0.30 8.76
N THR A 148 21.03 0.45 9.98
CA THR A 148 20.42 -0.64 10.77
C THR A 148 18.93 -0.45 11.02
N GLY A 149 18.42 0.77 10.87
CA GLY A 149 17.08 1.17 11.28
C GLY A 149 16.87 1.17 12.79
N ASN A 150 17.94 1.07 13.59
CA ASN A 150 17.85 1.16 15.05
C ASN A 150 17.44 2.57 15.47
N LEU A 151 16.61 2.65 16.51
CA LEU A 151 16.14 3.90 17.08
C LEU A 151 16.80 4.13 18.44
N THR A 152 17.18 5.38 18.70
CA THR A 152 17.65 5.84 20.01
C THR A 152 16.75 7.00 20.44
N PRO A 153 16.09 6.94 21.61
CA PRO A 153 15.27 8.04 22.10
C PRO A 153 16.05 9.36 22.09
N SER A 154 15.45 10.42 21.57
CA SER A 154 16.10 11.72 21.37
C SER A 154 15.50 12.79 22.28
N ALA A 155 14.23 13.13 22.06
CA ALA A 155 13.56 14.22 22.77
C ALA A 155 12.05 14.06 22.80
N CYS A 156 11.42 14.71 23.79
CA CYS A 156 9.98 14.92 23.87
C CYS A 156 9.65 16.43 23.87
N TYR A 157 8.60 16.81 23.13
CA TYR A 157 8.14 18.19 22.94
C TYR A 157 6.68 18.36 23.36
N GLY A 158 6.39 19.35 24.20
CA GLY A 158 5.01 19.67 24.60
C GLY A 158 4.79 19.60 26.12
N PRO A 159 3.52 19.79 26.57
CA PRO A 159 3.16 19.85 27.99
C PRO A 159 3.16 18.49 28.71
N GLY A 160 3.42 17.37 28.02
CA GLY A 160 3.50 16.05 28.63
C GLY A 160 4.55 15.96 29.74
N ALA A 161 4.33 15.08 30.71
CA ALA A 161 5.27 14.89 31.83
C ALA A 161 6.65 14.47 31.32
N GLY A 162 7.70 15.21 31.72
CA GLY A 162 9.08 14.96 31.29
C GLY A 162 9.44 15.50 29.90
N CYS A 163 8.52 16.21 29.24
CA CYS A 163 8.74 16.83 27.94
C CYS A 163 9.24 18.28 28.07
N SER A 164 9.90 18.75 27.01
CA SER A 164 10.47 20.09 26.94
C SER A 164 9.69 20.98 25.98
N GLY A 165 9.61 22.27 26.26
CA GLY A 165 8.91 23.24 25.43
C GLY A 165 7.39 23.13 25.55
N ALA A 166 6.74 24.23 25.94
CA ALA A 166 5.28 24.30 25.92
C ALA A 166 4.82 24.61 24.48
N PHE A 167 3.80 23.90 24.02
CA PHE A 167 3.04 24.37 22.87
C PHE A 167 2.43 25.74 23.19
N PRO A 168 2.29 26.65 22.21
CA PRO A 168 1.58 27.92 22.41
C PRO A 168 0.16 27.71 22.97
N ARG A 169 -0.43 26.54 22.69
CA ARG A 169 -1.67 26.06 23.28
C ARG A 169 -1.57 24.57 23.62
N ALA A 170 -2.00 24.19 24.82
CA ALA A 170 -2.20 22.78 25.16
C ALA A 170 -3.37 22.22 24.36
N ALA A 171 -3.09 21.32 23.42
CA ALA A 171 -4.06 20.67 22.56
C ALA A 171 -3.52 19.31 22.11
N ALA A 172 -4.44 18.38 21.84
CA ALA A 172 -4.10 17.06 21.31
C ALA A 172 -3.36 17.18 19.98
N VAL A 173 -2.32 16.36 19.80
CA VAL A 173 -1.45 16.21 18.64
C VAL A 173 -1.92 14.96 17.91
N TYR A 174 -2.39 15.13 16.68
CA TYR A 174 -3.00 14.06 15.90
C TYR A 174 -2.04 13.53 14.83
N ALA A 175 -1.39 14.43 14.10
CA ALA A 175 -0.54 14.07 12.98
C ALA A 175 0.79 14.82 13.00
N VAL A 176 1.81 14.23 12.39
CA VAL A 176 3.12 14.80 12.21
C VAL A 176 3.62 14.48 10.81
N VAL A 177 4.24 15.45 10.14
CA VAL A 177 4.87 15.21 8.85
C VAL A 177 6.19 15.95 8.75
N VAL A 178 7.19 15.31 8.15
CA VAL A 178 8.51 15.90 7.89
C VAL A 178 8.55 16.39 6.45
N SER A 179 9.08 17.60 6.22
CA SER A 179 9.22 18.11 4.86
C SER A 179 10.13 17.23 3.99
N PRO A 180 9.94 17.18 2.66
CA PRO A 180 10.78 16.38 1.77
C PRO A 180 12.28 16.74 1.83
N ASP A 181 12.60 18.01 2.08
CA ASP A 181 13.97 18.50 2.29
C ASP A 181 14.55 18.15 3.68
N SER A 182 13.77 17.51 4.55
CA SER A 182 14.10 17.10 5.93
C SER A 182 14.50 18.26 6.86
N LYS A 183 14.10 19.49 6.55
CA LYS A 183 14.45 20.70 7.33
C LYS A 183 13.34 21.20 8.26
N ASN A 184 12.10 20.79 8.06
CA ASN A 184 10.97 21.21 8.89
C ASN A 184 10.11 20.04 9.31
N VAL A 185 9.44 20.20 10.45
CA VAL A 185 8.42 19.28 10.93
C VAL A 185 7.15 20.07 11.19
N TYR A 186 6.04 19.57 10.66
CA TYR A 186 4.70 20.12 10.86
C TYR A 186 3.94 19.22 11.81
N VAL A 187 3.32 19.80 12.82
CA VAL A 187 2.60 19.07 13.86
C VAL A 187 1.17 19.56 13.91
N ARG A 188 0.24 18.69 13.53
CA ARG A 188 -1.19 18.97 13.57
C ARG A 188 -1.73 18.78 14.97
N GLN A 189 -2.31 19.85 15.51
CA GLN A 189 -3.05 19.83 16.76
C GLN A 189 -4.55 19.98 16.51
N ALA A 190 -5.35 19.64 17.52
CA ALA A 190 -6.76 20.03 17.55
C ALA A 190 -6.86 21.55 17.30
N GLY A 191 -7.58 21.99 16.26
CA GLY A 191 -7.73 23.42 15.96
C GLY A 191 -6.44 24.21 15.64
N GLY A 192 -5.33 23.54 15.32
CA GLY A 192 -4.05 24.24 15.13
C GLY A 192 -2.97 23.45 14.41
N LEU A 193 -1.91 24.15 14.03
CA LEU A 193 -0.75 23.61 13.32
C LEU A 193 0.52 24.30 13.81
N LEU A 194 1.50 23.51 14.23
CA LEU A 194 2.81 24.01 14.65
C LEU A 194 3.86 23.76 13.57
N VAL A 195 4.80 24.69 13.44
CA VAL A 195 5.90 24.65 12.46
C VAL A 195 7.24 24.68 13.18
N TYR A 196 8.01 23.61 13.02
CA TYR A 196 9.32 23.46 13.62
C TYR A 196 10.44 23.53 12.56
N ASP A 197 11.56 24.15 12.92
CA ASP A 197 12.84 23.90 12.29
C ASP A 197 13.44 22.61 12.84
N ARG A 198 13.95 21.76 11.95
CA ARG A 198 14.58 20.49 12.27
C ARG A 198 16.08 20.58 12.07
N ASN A 199 16.84 20.20 13.08
CA ASN A 199 18.29 20.00 12.93
C ASN A 199 18.55 18.72 12.11
N PRO A 200 19.17 18.78 10.91
CA PRO A 200 19.36 17.62 10.04
C PRO A 200 20.41 16.62 10.55
N THR A 201 21.15 16.97 11.60
CA THR A 201 22.15 16.10 12.21
C THR A 201 21.56 15.32 13.39
N THR A 202 20.81 16.00 14.26
CA THR A 202 20.32 15.42 15.51
C THR A 202 18.82 15.08 15.47
N GLY A 203 18.07 15.59 14.50
CA GLY A 203 16.62 15.52 14.48
C GLY A 203 15.93 16.40 15.53
N ALA A 204 16.68 17.19 16.31
CA ALA A 204 16.10 18.08 17.31
C ALA A 204 15.20 19.14 16.65
N LEU A 205 14.08 19.45 17.30
CA LEU A 205 13.10 20.41 16.81
C LEU A 205 13.18 21.72 17.58
N THR A 206 13.07 22.83 16.86
CA THR A 206 12.92 24.17 17.43
C THR A 206 11.66 24.80 16.85
N LEU A 207 10.70 25.14 17.72
CA LEU A 207 9.47 25.80 17.29
C LEU A 207 9.85 27.16 16.69
N LYS A 208 9.36 27.47 15.48
CA LYS A 208 9.58 28.80 14.91
C LYS A 208 8.96 29.88 15.81
N PRO A 209 9.56 31.07 15.90
CA PRO A 209 9.07 32.10 16.81
C PRO A 209 7.74 32.71 16.32
N GLY A 210 6.84 32.97 17.28
CA GLY A 210 5.59 33.71 17.06
C GLY A 210 4.71 33.14 15.94
N ALA A 211 4.16 34.06 15.13
CA ALA A 211 3.20 33.77 14.07
C ALA A 211 3.72 32.79 13.01
N SER A 212 5.04 32.69 12.82
CA SER A 212 5.67 31.75 11.88
C SER A 212 5.69 30.30 12.38
N GLY A 213 5.55 30.08 13.69
CA GLY A 213 5.57 28.74 14.31
C GLY A 213 4.22 28.19 14.70
N CYS A 214 3.17 29.00 14.68
CA CYS A 214 1.85 28.58 15.12
C CYS A 214 0.76 29.16 14.24
N LEU A 215 -0.13 28.28 13.77
CA LEU A 215 -1.39 28.65 13.14
C LEU A 215 -2.52 28.06 13.99
N SER A 216 -3.58 28.83 14.24
CA SER A 216 -4.74 28.34 14.98
C SER A 216 -6.03 28.90 14.41
N GLU A 217 -7.09 28.10 14.47
CA GLU A 217 -8.43 28.56 14.15
C GLU A 217 -9.15 29.22 15.32
N LEU A 218 -8.64 29.01 16.53
CA LEU A 218 -9.05 29.78 17.69
C LEU A 218 -8.09 30.95 17.86
N ALA A 219 -8.59 32.05 18.42
CA ALA A 219 -7.76 33.18 18.79
C ALA A 219 -6.77 32.77 19.90
N VAL A 220 -5.50 32.56 19.53
CA VAL A 220 -4.41 32.19 20.43
C VAL A 220 -3.31 33.24 20.32
N ALA A 221 -2.93 33.85 21.44
CA ALA A 221 -1.90 34.87 21.46
C ALA A 221 -0.58 34.35 20.87
N GLY A 222 -0.04 35.09 19.88
CA GLY A 222 1.20 34.74 19.20
C GLY A 222 1.07 33.72 18.07
N CYS A 223 -0.13 33.16 17.82
CA CYS A 223 -0.41 32.33 16.66
C CYS A 223 -1.03 33.16 15.52
N THR A 224 -0.82 32.72 14.28
CA THR A 224 -1.51 33.24 13.10
C THR A 224 -2.92 32.67 13.04
N ASP A 225 -3.93 33.53 12.99
CA ASP A 225 -5.31 33.10 12.77
C ASP A 225 -5.44 32.41 11.40
N SER A 226 -6.06 31.24 11.37
CA SER A 226 -6.25 30.40 10.17
C SER A 226 -7.60 29.71 10.17
N PHE A 227 -8.13 29.40 8.99
CA PHE A 227 -9.38 28.64 8.83
C PHE A 227 -9.08 27.22 8.35
N GLY A 228 -10.05 26.31 8.49
CA GLY A 228 -9.92 24.92 8.05
C GLY A 228 -8.91 24.09 8.86
N LEU A 229 -8.78 24.36 10.15
CA LEU A 229 -7.99 23.58 11.13
C LEU A 229 -8.83 22.99 12.26
N THR A 230 -10.12 23.34 12.32
CA THR A 230 -11.10 22.99 13.34
C THR A 230 -11.21 21.48 13.59
N GLY A 231 -11.58 21.12 14.82
CA GLY A 231 -11.58 19.72 15.25
C GLY A 231 -10.20 19.06 15.10
N ASN A 232 -10.19 17.80 14.67
CA ASN A 232 -9.00 16.96 14.59
C ASN A 232 -8.61 16.69 13.12
N GLY A 233 -7.58 15.86 12.91
CA GLY A 233 -7.25 15.28 11.60
C GLY A 233 -5.90 14.58 11.66
N PHE A 234 -5.84 13.42 11.04
CA PHE A 234 -4.93 12.33 11.41
C PHE A 234 -3.82 12.08 10.40
N GLU A 235 -3.88 12.71 9.23
CA GLU A 235 -2.80 12.68 8.24
C GLU A 235 -2.64 14.03 7.54
N MET A 236 -1.40 14.29 7.17
CA MET A 236 -1.00 15.42 6.34
C MET A 236 -0.08 14.92 5.24
N SER A 237 -0.07 15.60 4.10
CA SER A 237 0.82 15.26 3.01
C SER A 237 1.46 16.50 2.38
N LEU A 238 2.72 16.34 1.97
CA LEU A 238 3.45 17.32 1.16
C LEU A 238 3.86 16.68 -0.17
N PRO A 239 3.70 17.38 -1.31
CA PRO A 239 4.26 16.92 -2.55
C PRO A 239 5.79 16.93 -2.50
N ALA A 240 6.43 16.16 -3.37
CA ALA A 240 7.90 16.09 -3.47
C ALA A 240 8.55 17.47 -3.76
N ASP A 241 7.80 18.41 -4.36
CA ASP A 241 8.25 19.78 -4.58
C ASP A 241 8.38 20.60 -3.27
N GLY A 242 7.75 20.14 -2.18
CA GLY A 242 7.78 20.79 -0.87
C GLY A 242 7.16 22.19 -0.84
N GLN A 243 6.32 22.54 -1.82
CA GLN A 243 5.72 23.88 -1.95
C GLN A 243 4.36 24.00 -1.28
N TYR A 244 3.71 22.88 -0.95
CA TYR A 244 2.38 22.86 -0.36
C TYR A 244 2.25 21.82 0.75
N LEU A 245 1.35 22.08 1.68
CA LEU A 245 0.92 21.16 2.72
C LEU A 245 -0.60 20.99 2.63
N TYR A 246 -1.03 19.74 2.55
CA TYR A 246 -2.44 19.33 2.59
C TYR A 246 -2.72 18.66 3.93
N LEU A 247 -3.80 19.06 4.59
CA LEU A 247 -4.23 18.45 5.84
C LEU A 247 -5.75 18.46 5.93
N THR A 248 -6.30 17.52 6.69
CA THR A 248 -7.74 17.40 6.91
C THR A 248 -8.21 18.11 8.18
N PHE A 249 -9.50 18.39 8.25
CA PHE A 249 -10.19 18.80 9.48
C PHE A 249 -11.54 18.10 9.59
N GLN A 250 -11.96 17.73 10.80
CA GLN A 250 -13.16 16.87 10.99
C GLN A 250 -14.49 17.63 11.08
N ASP A 251 -14.49 18.89 11.51
CA ASP A 251 -15.73 19.60 11.85
C ASP A 251 -15.91 20.80 10.93
N PRO A 252 -16.68 20.73 9.83
CA PRO A 252 -17.63 19.67 9.45
C PRO A 252 -17.03 18.53 8.59
N GLY A 253 -15.76 18.65 8.19
CA GLY A 253 -15.09 17.72 7.30
C GLY A 253 -14.53 18.43 6.08
N GLY A 254 -13.23 18.41 5.89
CA GLY A 254 -12.61 19.12 4.77
C GLY A 254 -11.11 18.92 4.67
N VAL A 255 -10.53 19.61 3.69
CA VAL A 255 -9.09 19.66 3.40
C VAL A 255 -8.64 21.11 3.26
N SER A 256 -7.50 21.42 3.87
CA SER A 256 -6.86 22.74 3.81
C SER A 256 -5.57 22.69 3.01
N VAL A 257 -5.28 23.80 2.34
CA VAL A 257 -4.11 23.98 1.47
C VAL A 257 -3.26 25.14 2.00
N PHE A 258 -2.04 24.83 2.41
CA PHE A 258 -1.05 25.82 2.83
C PHE A 258 0.09 25.90 1.83
N ASN A 259 0.47 27.11 1.43
CA ASN A 259 1.70 27.39 0.72
C ASN A 259 2.87 27.28 1.70
N ARG A 260 3.92 26.55 1.32
CA ARG A 260 5.15 26.40 2.10
C ARG A 260 6.28 27.20 1.45
N ALA A 261 6.83 28.15 2.19
CA ALA A 261 8.03 28.87 1.77
C ALA A 261 9.30 28.00 1.93
N GLY A 262 10.41 28.42 1.31
CA GLY A 262 11.67 27.67 1.35
C GLY A 262 12.29 27.51 2.75
N ASP A 263 11.89 28.34 3.71
CA ASP A 263 12.27 28.23 5.12
C ASP A 263 11.29 27.40 5.97
N GLY A 264 10.25 26.86 5.32
CA GLY A 264 9.22 26.04 5.94
C GLY A 264 8.04 26.81 6.53
N THR A 265 8.03 28.15 6.51
CA THR A 265 6.87 28.92 6.96
C THR A 265 5.66 28.66 6.09
N LEU A 266 4.47 28.69 6.71
CA LEU A 266 3.21 28.40 6.04
C LEU A 266 2.36 29.66 5.89
N THR A 267 1.75 29.80 4.72
CA THR A 267 0.74 30.83 4.45
C THR A 267 -0.46 30.19 3.76
N ARG A 268 -1.64 30.79 3.91
CA ARG A 268 -2.87 30.31 3.28
C ARG A 268 -3.38 31.26 2.22
N TYR A 269 -4.26 30.78 1.34
CA TYR A 269 -5.10 31.65 0.54
C TYR A 269 -6.17 32.32 1.43
N ALA A 270 -6.43 33.61 1.20
CA ALA A 270 -7.46 34.35 1.93
C ALA A 270 -8.86 34.06 1.37
N GLY A 271 -9.85 33.96 2.27
CA GLY A 271 -11.25 33.66 1.93
C GLY A 271 -11.42 32.33 1.20
N THR A 272 -12.49 32.23 0.41
CA THR A 272 -12.85 31.02 -0.35
C THR A 272 -12.01 30.79 -1.61
N ASN A 273 -10.85 31.45 -1.75
CA ASN A 273 -10.00 31.37 -2.94
C ASN A 273 -9.17 30.07 -3.03
N GLY A 274 -9.60 28.99 -2.37
CA GLY A 274 -8.92 27.70 -2.36
C GLY A 274 -7.96 27.48 -1.17
N GLY A 275 -8.16 28.19 -0.06
CA GLY A 275 -7.42 27.94 1.19
C GLY A 275 -7.90 26.70 1.93
N CYS A 276 -9.18 26.35 1.77
CA CYS A 276 -9.78 25.12 2.24
C CYS A 276 -11.03 24.76 1.42
N ILE A 277 -11.34 23.47 1.36
CA ILE A 277 -12.59 22.91 0.84
C ILE A 277 -13.23 22.09 1.97
N SER A 278 -14.51 22.32 2.27
CA SER A 278 -15.26 21.51 3.23
C SER A 278 -16.55 20.94 2.65
N SER A 279 -17.14 20.01 3.38
CA SER A 279 -18.41 19.37 3.04
C SER A 279 -19.54 20.38 2.82
N ASP A 280 -19.56 21.48 3.55
CA ASP A 280 -20.62 22.51 3.51
C ASP A 280 -20.13 23.95 3.26
N GLY A 281 -18.82 24.18 3.11
CA GLY A 281 -18.23 25.51 2.92
C GLY A 281 -17.94 26.28 4.22
N SER A 282 -18.14 25.66 5.38
CA SER A 282 -17.78 26.21 6.69
C SER A 282 -16.50 25.58 7.25
N SER A 283 -15.92 26.28 8.22
CA SER A 283 -15.01 25.72 9.22
C SER A 283 -15.54 26.06 10.62
N THR A 284 -15.04 27.09 11.30
CA THR A 284 -15.67 27.66 12.51
C THR A 284 -16.74 28.72 12.21
N SER A 285 -16.64 29.43 11.08
CA SER A 285 -17.68 30.30 10.53
C SER A 285 -18.15 29.82 9.15
N ALA A 286 -19.41 30.09 8.81
CA ALA A 286 -19.92 29.82 7.47
C ALA A 286 -19.27 30.76 6.42
N GLY A 287 -18.82 30.21 5.28
CA GLY A 287 -18.31 30.98 4.14
C GLY A 287 -16.80 31.25 4.13
N GLU A 288 -16.04 30.57 4.99
CA GLU A 288 -14.57 30.69 5.03
C GLU A 288 -13.86 29.67 4.12
N CYS A 289 -14.51 28.54 3.84
CA CYS A 289 -14.03 27.52 2.91
C CYS A 289 -14.90 27.47 1.65
N SER A 290 -14.35 26.94 0.56
CA SER A 290 -15.18 26.52 -0.58
C SER A 290 -15.97 25.27 -0.19
N SER A 291 -17.22 25.13 -0.62
CA SER A 291 -17.92 23.85 -0.51
C SER A 291 -17.59 22.94 -1.70
N VAL A 292 -17.76 21.63 -1.54
CA VAL A 292 -17.68 20.68 -2.68
C VAL A 292 -18.72 20.98 -3.75
N GLY A 293 -19.86 21.58 -3.36
CA GLY A 293 -20.84 22.16 -4.28
C GLY A 293 -21.95 21.22 -4.76
N ASP A 294 -21.97 19.97 -4.29
CA ASP A 294 -22.98 18.96 -4.59
C ASP A 294 -23.16 17.99 -3.39
N SER A 295 -23.95 16.91 -3.55
CA SER A 295 -24.20 15.97 -2.45
C SER A 295 -22.95 15.15 -2.08
N SER A 296 -21.93 15.09 -2.92
CA SER A 296 -20.68 14.38 -2.60
C SER A 296 -19.86 15.02 -1.48
N GLY A 297 -20.19 16.25 -1.06
CA GLY A 297 -19.63 16.83 0.15
C GLY A 297 -19.78 15.91 1.36
N GLN A 298 -20.80 15.05 1.36
CA GLN A 298 -21.01 14.01 2.37
C GLN A 298 -19.83 13.03 2.46
N ALA A 299 -19.16 12.69 1.35
CA ALA A 299 -18.04 11.74 1.32
C ALA A 299 -16.79 12.24 2.08
N ILE A 300 -16.66 13.56 2.30
CA ILE A 300 -15.56 14.15 3.08
C ILE A 300 -16.00 14.67 4.44
N THR A 301 -17.24 14.38 4.86
CA THR A 301 -17.65 14.69 6.24
C THR A 301 -16.76 13.94 7.22
N ASN A 302 -16.38 14.62 8.31
CA ASN A 302 -15.45 14.05 9.29
C ASN A 302 -14.17 13.52 8.60
N ALA A 303 -13.50 14.37 7.83
CA ALA A 303 -12.29 14.02 7.07
C ALA A 303 -11.14 13.59 8.00
N TRP A 304 -10.53 12.44 7.73
CA TRP A 304 -9.45 11.87 8.55
C TRP A 304 -8.09 12.08 7.93
N ALA A 305 -7.95 11.86 6.62
CA ALA A 305 -6.66 11.85 5.96
C ALA A 305 -6.65 12.54 4.61
N ALA A 306 -5.50 13.15 4.29
CA ALA A 306 -5.22 13.76 3.00
C ALA A 306 -3.89 13.20 2.45
N THR A 307 -3.96 12.39 1.41
CA THR A 307 -2.80 11.70 0.83
C THR A 307 -2.63 12.06 -0.65
N LEU A 308 -1.39 12.15 -1.12
CA LEU A 308 -1.08 12.51 -2.51
C LEU A 308 -0.90 11.27 -3.38
N SER A 309 -1.27 11.39 -4.66
CA SER A 309 -0.82 10.42 -5.67
C SER A 309 0.71 10.51 -5.87
N PRO A 310 1.37 9.47 -6.40
CA PRO A 310 2.84 9.46 -6.56
C PRO A 310 3.36 10.60 -7.44
N SER A 311 2.60 11.01 -8.46
CA SER A 311 2.98 12.17 -9.28
C SER A 311 2.73 13.52 -8.60
N GLY A 312 2.04 13.55 -7.45
CA GLY A 312 1.62 14.76 -6.75
C GLY A 312 0.54 15.55 -7.49
N LYS A 313 -0.16 14.92 -8.44
CA LYS A 313 -1.24 15.56 -9.23
C LYS A 313 -2.61 15.42 -8.61
N HIS A 314 -2.81 14.49 -7.69
CA HIS A 314 -4.11 14.29 -7.04
C HIS A 314 -3.96 14.20 -5.53
N VAL A 315 -4.95 14.71 -4.80
CA VAL A 315 -5.10 14.58 -3.36
C VAL A 315 -6.35 13.75 -3.09
N PHE A 316 -6.20 12.68 -2.32
CA PHE A 316 -7.28 11.86 -1.80
C PHE A 316 -7.66 12.38 -0.42
N VAL A 317 -8.94 12.60 -0.19
CA VAL A 317 -9.47 12.98 1.11
C VAL A 317 -10.44 11.90 1.56
N SER A 318 -10.08 11.16 2.60
CA SER A 318 -10.95 10.14 3.20
C SER A 318 -11.74 10.72 4.36
N GLY A 319 -13.06 10.57 4.30
CA GLY A 319 -14.00 10.88 5.37
C GLY A 319 -14.59 9.63 6.00
N SER A 320 -15.49 9.85 6.95
CA SER A 320 -16.12 8.76 7.72
C SER A 320 -17.09 7.90 6.90
N VAL A 321 -17.50 8.38 5.72
CA VAL A 321 -18.51 7.73 4.87
C VAL A 321 -18.12 7.71 3.38
N GLY A 322 -16.86 8.02 3.05
CA GLY A 322 -16.40 7.97 1.67
C GLY A 322 -15.00 8.52 1.48
N THR A 323 -14.57 8.57 0.23
CA THR A 323 -13.29 9.13 -0.19
C THR A 323 -13.49 9.95 -1.46
N THR A 324 -12.95 11.16 -1.47
CA THR A 324 -13.00 12.07 -2.63
C THR A 324 -11.61 12.28 -3.20
N VAL A 325 -11.52 12.28 -4.53
CA VAL A 325 -10.29 12.56 -5.28
C VAL A 325 -10.37 13.99 -5.81
N PHE A 326 -9.30 14.75 -5.58
CA PHE A 326 -9.13 16.09 -6.10
C PHE A 326 -7.92 16.14 -7.02
N ALA A 327 -8.06 16.71 -8.21
CA ALA A 327 -6.93 17.18 -9.00
C ALA A 327 -6.28 18.39 -8.31
N ARG A 328 -4.95 18.40 -8.27
CA ARG A 328 -4.11 19.46 -7.74
C ARG A 328 -3.51 20.27 -8.88
N ASP A 329 -3.71 21.57 -8.83
CA ASP A 329 -2.94 22.51 -9.65
C ASP A 329 -1.52 22.63 -9.09
N ALA A 330 -0.49 22.30 -9.88
CA ALA A 330 0.89 22.26 -9.39
C ALA A 330 1.49 23.65 -9.10
N VAL A 331 0.91 24.72 -9.65
CA VAL A 331 1.43 26.09 -9.53
C VAL A 331 0.80 26.82 -8.35
N THR A 332 -0.43 26.48 -8.00
CA THR A 332 -1.22 27.14 -6.96
C THR A 332 -1.61 26.19 -5.82
N GLY A 333 -1.36 24.89 -5.97
CA GLY A 333 -1.75 23.88 -4.99
C GLY A 333 -3.27 23.72 -4.80
N LYS A 334 -4.11 24.46 -5.54
CA LYS A 334 -5.56 24.43 -5.39
C LYS A 334 -6.12 23.09 -5.86
N LEU A 335 -7.24 22.72 -5.26
CA LEU A 335 -7.90 21.43 -5.45
C LEU A 335 -9.19 21.57 -6.25
N THR A 336 -9.44 20.64 -7.17
CA THR A 336 -10.69 20.52 -7.93
C THR A 336 -11.14 19.08 -7.90
N LYS A 337 -12.38 18.81 -7.43
CA LYS A 337 -12.91 17.45 -7.35
C LYS A 337 -12.91 16.79 -8.73
N THR A 338 -12.41 15.56 -8.82
CA THR A 338 -12.45 14.73 -10.03
C THR A 338 -13.34 13.51 -9.87
N ASP A 339 -13.39 12.91 -8.68
CA ASP A 339 -14.16 11.69 -8.43
C ASP A 339 -14.48 11.51 -6.94
N CYS A 340 -15.41 10.62 -6.61
CA CYS A 340 -15.65 10.17 -5.24
C CYS A 340 -16.29 8.78 -5.17
N ILE A 341 -16.00 8.09 -4.08
CA ILE A 341 -16.54 6.77 -3.73
C ILE A 341 -17.20 6.82 -2.36
N SER A 342 -18.35 6.15 -2.20
CA SER A 342 -19.08 6.08 -0.92
C SER A 342 -19.98 4.84 -0.92
N PRO A 343 -20.37 4.27 0.24
CA PRO A 343 -21.29 3.15 0.26
C PRO A 343 -22.74 3.55 -0.05
N ASP A 344 -23.26 4.65 0.54
CA ASP A 344 -24.70 4.98 0.45
C ASP A 344 -25.05 6.48 0.63
N VAL A 345 -24.08 7.40 0.68
CA VAL A 345 -24.37 8.78 1.13
C VAL A 345 -24.71 9.79 0.03
N SER A 346 -24.43 9.53 -1.25
CA SER A 346 -24.61 10.52 -2.32
C SER A 346 -24.83 9.89 -3.69
N SER A 347 -25.76 10.42 -4.49
CA SER A 347 -25.93 10.03 -5.90
C SER A 347 -24.82 10.52 -6.83
N ASP A 348 -24.02 11.48 -6.38
CA ASP A 348 -22.91 12.09 -7.13
C ASP A 348 -21.58 11.33 -6.93
N CYS A 349 -21.57 10.30 -6.08
CA CYS A 349 -20.44 9.40 -5.88
C CYS A 349 -20.73 8.00 -6.42
N GLN A 350 -19.67 7.29 -6.77
CA GLN A 350 -19.76 5.87 -7.09
C GLN A 350 -20.17 5.08 -5.83
N GLN A 351 -21.23 4.29 -5.92
CA GLN A 351 -21.74 3.49 -4.81
C GLN A 351 -20.95 2.19 -4.67
N VAL A 352 -20.05 2.15 -3.70
CA VAL A 352 -19.12 1.04 -3.48
C VAL A 352 -18.83 0.85 -1.99
N SER A 353 -18.75 -0.41 -1.56
CA SER A 353 -18.27 -0.76 -0.22
C SER A 353 -16.75 -0.59 -0.11
N ALA A 354 -16.24 -0.51 1.12
CA ALA A 354 -14.82 -0.33 1.44
C ALA A 354 -14.24 0.96 0.84
N SER A 355 -14.86 2.11 1.15
CA SER A 355 -14.63 3.40 0.49
C SER A 355 -14.40 4.58 1.43
N ASP A 356 -14.64 4.37 2.71
CA ASP A 356 -14.42 5.25 3.86
C ASP A 356 -13.18 4.80 4.63
N GLY A 357 -12.53 5.65 5.45
CA GLY A 357 -11.55 5.20 6.45
C GLY A 357 -10.34 6.12 6.65
N MET A 358 -9.27 5.62 7.31
CA MET A 358 -8.18 6.46 7.84
C MET A 358 -7.12 6.91 6.85
N GLY A 359 -7.18 6.48 5.59
CA GLY A 359 -6.26 6.95 4.56
C GLY A 359 -6.38 6.20 3.24
N VAL A 360 -5.76 6.76 2.22
CA VAL A 360 -5.58 6.13 0.90
C VAL A 360 -4.11 6.07 0.58
N GLU A 361 -3.62 4.87 0.32
CA GLU A 361 -2.27 4.69 -0.21
C GLU A 361 -2.31 4.32 -1.69
N VAL A 362 -1.46 4.97 -2.49
CA VAL A 362 -1.43 4.76 -3.95
C VAL A 362 -0.14 4.07 -4.34
N THR A 363 -0.22 3.02 -5.16
CA THR A 363 0.98 2.32 -5.62
C THR A 363 1.90 3.27 -6.38
N PRO A 364 3.24 3.14 -6.29
CA PRO A 364 4.19 4.03 -6.96
C PRO A 364 4.03 4.12 -8.49
N ASP A 365 3.40 3.12 -9.11
CA ASP A 365 3.08 3.12 -10.55
C ASP A 365 1.82 3.93 -10.89
N GLY A 366 1.12 4.48 -9.90
CA GLY A 366 -0.09 5.28 -10.06
C GLY A 366 -1.33 4.48 -10.46
N THR A 367 -1.31 3.15 -10.37
CA THR A 367 -2.37 2.30 -10.95
C THR A 367 -3.34 1.70 -9.94
N ARG A 368 -3.04 1.76 -8.64
CA ARG A 368 -3.89 1.21 -7.59
C ARG A 368 -3.98 2.17 -6.41
N ALA A 369 -5.19 2.32 -5.87
CA ALA A 369 -5.45 3.00 -4.62
C ALA A 369 -5.99 1.99 -3.61
N ILE A 370 -5.39 1.97 -2.41
CA ILE A 370 -5.73 1.10 -1.30
C ILE A 370 -6.36 2.00 -0.26
N VAL A 371 -7.66 1.82 -0.04
CA VAL A 371 -8.45 2.63 0.87
C VAL A 371 -8.62 1.83 2.15
N GLY A 372 -8.05 2.28 3.26
CA GLY A 372 -8.36 1.68 4.56
C GLY A 372 -9.85 1.85 4.84
N SER A 373 -10.55 0.85 5.38
CA SER A 373 -11.99 0.93 5.61
C SER A 373 -12.51 0.35 6.91
N ASN A 374 -13.26 1.20 7.62
CA ASN A 374 -13.96 0.85 8.85
C ASN A 374 -15.23 0.05 8.54
N GLY A 375 -15.98 0.43 7.50
CA GLY A 375 -17.19 -0.27 7.10
C GLY A 375 -17.00 -1.76 6.81
N VAL A 376 -15.85 -2.16 6.25
CA VAL A 376 -15.52 -3.59 6.03
C VAL A 376 -14.49 -4.13 7.01
N ALA A 377 -13.99 -3.31 7.92
CA ALA A 377 -12.90 -3.65 8.83
C ALA A 377 -11.73 -4.30 8.06
N GLY A 378 -11.10 -3.50 7.20
CA GLY A 378 -10.07 -3.98 6.28
C GLY A 378 -9.67 -2.92 5.28
N VAL A 379 -9.51 -3.31 4.01
CA VAL A 379 -9.13 -2.39 2.93
C VAL A 379 -9.96 -2.64 1.67
N GLY A 380 -10.30 -1.56 0.97
CA GLY A 380 -10.77 -1.58 -0.41
C GLY A 380 -9.59 -1.45 -1.38
N VAL A 381 -9.66 -2.11 -2.54
CA VAL A 381 -8.65 -2.00 -3.59
C VAL A 381 -9.29 -1.54 -4.89
N TYR A 382 -8.78 -0.43 -5.40
CA TYR A 382 -9.29 0.27 -6.58
C TYR A 382 -8.22 0.37 -7.65
N ALA A 383 -8.62 0.25 -8.92
CA ALA A 383 -7.82 0.78 -10.01
C ALA A 383 -7.91 2.32 -9.97
N PHE A 384 -6.75 2.96 -10.10
CA PHE A 384 -6.64 4.41 -10.15
C PHE A 384 -6.16 4.82 -11.55
N ASP A 385 -6.89 5.71 -12.20
CA ASP A 385 -6.45 6.40 -13.40
C ASP A 385 -5.82 7.73 -13.00
N GLU A 386 -4.49 7.76 -12.90
CA GLU A 386 -3.76 8.96 -12.50
C GLU A 386 -3.85 10.11 -13.53
N ALA A 387 -4.19 9.83 -14.80
CA ALA A 387 -4.40 10.90 -15.76
C ALA A 387 -5.74 11.60 -15.54
N ALA A 388 -6.79 10.82 -15.27
CA ALA A 388 -8.15 11.33 -15.06
C ALA A 388 -8.45 11.74 -13.61
N GLY A 389 -7.73 11.17 -12.63
CA GLY A 389 -8.06 11.34 -11.21
C GLY A 389 -9.29 10.55 -10.79
N THR A 390 -9.50 9.35 -11.36
CA THR A 390 -10.71 8.53 -11.12
C THR A 390 -10.38 7.17 -10.53
N LEU A 391 -11.31 6.65 -9.72
CA LEU A 391 -11.26 5.36 -9.07
C LEU A 391 -12.26 4.40 -9.71
N SER A 392 -11.90 3.12 -9.76
CA SER A 392 -12.84 2.05 -10.12
C SER A 392 -12.54 0.82 -9.28
N ARG A 393 -13.55 0.30 -8.58
CA ARG A 393 -13.37 -0.85 -7.69
C ARG A 393 -13.02 -2.10 -8.52
N LEU A 394 -12.02 -2.86 -8.08
CA LEU A 394 -11.71 -4.14 -8.72
C LEU A 394 -12.87 -5.13 -8.53
N ALA A 395 -13.10 -5.99 -9.52
CA ALA A 395 -14.21 -6.93 -9.51
C ALA A 395 -14.01 -8.07 -8.50
N GLY A 396 -15.10 -8.53 -7.90
CA GLY A 396 -15.13 -9.70 -7.01
C GLY A 396 -14.31 -9.51 -5.73
N ALA A 397 -13.84 -10.63 -5.17
CA ALA A 397 -13.12 -10.67 -3.89
C ALA A 397 -11.78 -9.92 -3.87
N LEU A 398 -11.29 -9.46 -5.02
CA LEU A 398 -10.04 -8.69 -5.13
C LEU A 398 -10.24 -7.21 -4.82
N GLY A 399 -11.48 -6.72 -4.90
CA GLY A 399 -11.82 -5.31 -4.63
C GLY A 399 -11.91 -4.95 -3.16
N CYS A 400 -11.84 -5.92 -2.24
CA CYS A 400 -11.73 -5.66 -0.81
C CYS A 400 -11.22 -6.88 -0.03
N PHE A 401 -10.58 -6.60 1.10
CA PHE A 401 -10.14 -7.58 2.08
C PHE A 401 -10.75 -7.20 3.44
N SER A 402 -11.37 -8.15 4.14
CA SER A 402 -12.20 -7.86 5.33
C SER A 402 -11.98 -8.90 6.42
N ALA A 403 -11.90 -8.45 7.67
CA ALA A 403 -11.85 -9.35 8.82
C ALA A 403 -13.23 -9.79 9.35
N THR A 404 -14.32 -9.17 8.90
CA THR A 404 -15.69 -9.43 9.40
C THR A 404 -16.55 -10.29 8.46
N GLN A 405 -15.91 -11.02 7.53
CA GLN A 405 -16.56 -11.89 6.53
C GLN A 405 -17.66 -11.18 5.73
N GLN A 406 -17.27 -10.16 4.98
CA GLN A 406 -18.17 -9.40 4.10
C GLN A 406 -18.36 -10.07 2.74
N THR A 407 -19.60 -10.09 2.25
CA THR A 407 -19.92 -10.70 0.94
C THR A 407 -19.18 -9.97 -0.18
N GLY A 408 -18.41 -10.74 -0.98
CA GLY A 408 -17.63 -10.18 -2.08
C GLY A 408 -16.29 -9.57 -1.68
N CYS A 409 -15.85 -9.76 -0.43
CA CYS A 409 -14.48 -9.49 0.02
C CYS A 409 -13.70 -10.78 0.24
N THR A 410 -12.36 -10.70 0.17
CA THR A 410 -11.47 -11.77 0.64
C THR A 410 -11.35 -11.71 2.16
N ASP A 411 -11.52 -12.84 2.83
CA ASP A 411 -11.43 -12.91 4.29
C ASP A 411 -9.99 -12.74 4.79
N LEU A 412 -9.85 -11.95 5.85
CA LEU A 412 -8.62 -11.75 6.60
C LEU A 412 -8.71 -12.47 7.96
N PRO A 413 -7.62 -13.10 8.43
CA PRO A 413 -7.57 -13.67 9.77
C PRO A 413 -7.49 -12.58 10.86
N GLY A 414 -8.16 -12.82 11.99
CA GLY A 414 -8.15 -11.90 13.13
C GLY A 414 -9.32 -10.93 13.13
N THR A 415 -9.28 -9.96 14.03
CA THR A 415 -10.28 -8.89 14.10
C THR A 415 -9.64 -7.59 13.67
N PHE A 416 -10.25 -6.95 12.67
CA PHE A 416 -9.99 -5.57 12.34
C PHE A 416 -11.05 -4.74 13.06
N GLY A 417 -10.64 -3.64 13.69
CA GLY A 417 -11.56 -2.79 14.44
C GLY A 417 -11.13 -1.34 14.42
N GLY A 418 -11.13 -0.71 13.26
CA GLY A 418 -10.89 0.72 13.14
C GLY A 418 -9.60 1.10 12.43
N ASP A 419 -9.57 2.35 11.98
CA ASP A 419 -8.54 3.40 12.01
C ASP A 419 -7.10 3.04 11.55
N GLY A 420 -6.87 1.83 11.05
CA GLY A 420 -5.56 1.38 10.60
C GLY A 420 -5.10 2.05 9.31
N LYS A 421 -3.87 2.58 9.32
CA LYS A 421 -3.19 3.10 8.11
C LYS A 421 -2.45 2.02 7.34
N ALA A 422 -2.08 2.34 6.10
CA ALA A 422 -1.32 1.45 5.23
C ALA A 422 -0.01 2.10 4.78
N ALA A 423 0.96 1.28 4.37
CA ALA A 423 2.18 1.72 3.71
C ALA A 423 2.52 0.79 2.55
N ILE A 424 3.01 1.36 1.45
CA ILE A 424 3.35 0.62 0.23
C ILE A 424 4.86 0.64 -0.01
N SER A 425 5.45 -0.53 -0.26
CA SER A 425 6.86 -0.63 -0.61
C SER A 425 7.16 0.13 -1.91
N ALA A 426 8.35 0.74 -2.00
CA ALA A 426 8.74 1.57 -3.15
C ALA A 426 8.70 0.86 -4.51
N ASP A 427 8.77 -0.48 -4.54
CA ASP A 427 8.60 -1.28 -5.76
C ASP A 427 7.13 -1.57 -6.13
N GLY A 428 6.18 -1.08 -5.31
CA GLY A 428 4.74 -1.24 -5.43
C GLY A 428 4.21 -2.64 -5.14
N ARG A 429 5.04 -3.55 -4.62
CA ARG A 429 4.65 -4.96 -4.51
C ARG A 429 4.09 -5.36 -3.17
N ASN A 430 4.44 -4.70 -2.08
CA ASN A 430 3.94 -5.05 -0.76
C ASN A 430 3.14 -3.88 -0.20
N VAL A 431 1.98 -4.19 0.35
CA VAL A 431 1.17 -3.26 1.14
C VAL A 431 1.07 -3.82 2.54
N TYR A 432 1.53 -3.04 3.51
CA TYR A 432 1.40 -3.34 4.93
C TYR A 432 0.29 -2.48 5.47
N PHE A 433 -0.60 -3.04 6.28
CA PHE A 433 -1.67 -2.24 6.85
C PHE A 433 -2.01 -2.70 8.26
N ALA A 434 -2.21 -1.71 9.12
CA ALA A 434 -2.64 -1.90 10.50
C ALA A 434 -4.11 -2.32 10.55
N ALA A 435 -4.45 -3.18 11.51
CA ALA A 435 -5.79 -3.71 11.71
C ALA A 435 -6.11 -3.89 13.19
N LEU A 436 -5.59 -3.02 14.05
CA LEU A 436 -5.47 -3.25 15.48
C LEU A 436 -4.69 -4.54 15.80
N THR A 437 -5.36 -5.70 15.84
CA THR A 437 -4.79 -6.90 16.47
C THR A 437 -3.70 -7.59 15.62
N PRO A 438 -3.77 -7.52 14.28
CA PRO A 438 -2.59 -7.77 13.43
C PRO A 438 -2.15 -6.59 12.56
N VAL A 439 -0.91 -6.68 12.05
CA VAL A 439 -0.49 -6.02 10.81
C VAL A 439 -0.57 -7.03 9.69
N HIS A 440 -1.31 -6.70 8.64
CA HIS A 440 -1.47 -7.56 7.47
C HIS A 440 -0.54 -7.15 6.33
N ARG A 441 -0.30 -8.09 5.41
CA ARG A 441 0.43 -7.83 4.17
C ARG A 441 -0.37 -8.31 2.96
N LEU A 442 -0.57 -7.42 1.98
CA LEU A 442 -0.96 -7.78 0.61
C LEU A 442 0.25 -7.76 -0.31
N VAL A 443 0.18 -8.56 -1.37
CA VAL A 443 1.19 -8.64 -2.42
C VAL A 443 0.55 -8.39 -3.79
N PHE A 444 1.15 -7.47 -4.55
CA PHE A 444 0.88 -7.20 -5.97
C PHE A 444 1.97 -7.85 -6.82
N ASP A 445 1.84 -9.14 -7.09
CA ASP A 445 2.81 -9.88 -7.90
C ASP A 445 2.26 -10.15 -9.30
N ARG A 446 2.89 -9.51 -10.29
CA ARG A 446 2.56 -9.56 -11.72
C ARG A 446 3.41 -10.57 -12.49
N VAL A 447 4.47 -11.12 -11.90
CA VAL A 447 5.51 -11.81 -12.67
C VAL A 447 6.20 -12.94 -11.91
N VAL A 448 6.01 -14.17 -12.40
CA VAL A 448 6.80 -15.31 -11.93
C VAL A 448 8.16 -15.40 -12.66
N LYS A 449 9.25 -15.58 -11.90
CA LYS A 449 10.61 -15.69 -12.45
C LYS A 449 11.26 -17.04 -12.12
N ILE A 450 11.82 -17.70 -13.14
CA ILE A 450 12.70 -18.88 -12.95
C ILE A 450 13.99 -18.72 -13.75
N VAL A 451 15.12 -19.08 -13.17
CA VAL A 451 16.43 -19.00 -13.83
C VAL A 451 16.99 -20.38 -14.13
N ILE A 452 17.27 -20.66 -15.41
CA ILE A 452 18.02 -21.86 -15.83
C ILE A 452 19.52 -21.59 -15.65
N ARG A 453 20.16 -22.26 -14.69
CA ARG A 453 21.58 -22.06 -14.35
C ARG A 453 22.50 -22.92 -15.22
N GLY A 454 23.67 -22.36 -15.55
CA GLY A 454 24.67 -22.99 -16.42
C GLY A 454 24.31 -23.00 -17.91
N GLN A 455 25.28 -23.37 -18.74
CA GLN A 455 25.12 -23.58 -20.19
C GLN A 455 25.44 -25.03 -20.60
N VAL A 456 25.83 -25.88 -19.65
CA VAL A 456 26.13 -27.29 -19.87
C VAL A 456 25.17 -28.15 -19.07
N VAL A 457 24.49 -29.07 -19.76
CA VAL A 457 23.61 -30.08 -19.15
C VAL A 457 24.40 -31.38 -19.13
N SER A 458 24.68 -31.91 -17.94
CA SER A 458 25.40 -33.18 -17.81
C SER A 458 24.43 -34.35 -17.89
N LEU A 459 24.71 -35.32 -18.77
CA LEU A 459 24.04 -36.61 -18.79
C LEU A 459 24.83 -37.59 -17.93
N GLY A 460 24.20 -38.13 -16.90
CA GLY A 460 24.83 -39.16 -16.06
C GLY A 460 24.79 -40.56 -16.68
N ARG A 461 25.58 -41.48 -16.12
CA ARG A 461 25.52 -42.92 -16.46
C ARG A 461 24.16 -43.55 -16.13
N ASP A 462 23.39 -42.92 -15.25
CA ASP A 462 22.01 -43.23 -14.87
C ASP A 462 20.96 -42.82 -15.92
N ALA A 463 21.40 -42.41 -17.13
CA ALA A 463 20.54 -41.88 -18.19
C ALA A 463 19.75 -40.62 -17.83
N ARG A 464 20.16 -39.88 -16.78
CA ARG A 464 19.48 -38.66 -16.34
C ARG A 464 20.30 -37.42 -16.68
N ALA A 465 19.67 -36.49 -17.40
CA ALA A 465 20.19 -35.15 -17.61
C ALA A 465 19.93 -34.29 -16.36
N ARG A 466 20.91 -33.52 -15.93
CA ARG A 466 20.83 -32.67 -14.72
C ARG A 466 20.84 -31.19 -15.10
N VAL A 467 19.81 -30.46 -14.68
CA VAL A 467 19.67 -29.01 -14.91
C VAL A 467 19.41 -28.32 -13.58
N LYS A 468 20.18 -27.28 -13.26
CA LYS A 468 19.96 -26.44 -12.08
C LYS A 468 18.94 -25.35 -12.41
N LEU A 469 17.87 -25.27 -11.64
CA LEU A 469 16.88 -24.18 -11.70
C LEU A 469 16.91 -23.40 -10.39
N SER A 470 16.92 -22.06 -10.47
CA SER A 470 16.80 -21.18 -9.32
C SER A 470 15.49 -20.40 -9.37
N CYS A 471 14.73 -20.43 -8.30
CA CYS A 471 13.62 -19.51 -8.05
C CYS A 471 14.22 -18.34 -7.23
N PRO A 472 14.19 -17.09 -7.74
CA PRO A 472 14.79 -15.96 -7.03
C PRO A 472 14.22 -15.76 -5.62
N ALA A 473 15.00 -15.16 -4.70
CA ALA A 473 14.49 -14.80 -3.37
C ALA A 473 13.44 -13.69 -3.43
N THR A 474 13.48 -12.87 -4.49
CA THR A 474 12.51 -11.80 -4.78
C THR A 474 11.20 -12.32 -5.36
N GLU A 475 11.05 -13.64 -5.57
CA GLU A 475 9.79 -14.25 -5.99
C GLU A 475 8.83 -14.28 -4.80
N GLN A 476 7.73 -13.54 -4.88
CA GLN A 476 6.85 -13.31 -3.73
C GLN A 476 5.80 -14.42 -3.60
N SER A 477 5.25 -14.87 -4.71
CA SER A 477 4.21 -15.91 -4.77
C SER A 477 4.77 -17.32 -5.04
N GLY A 478 6.05 -17.56 -4.71
CA GLY A 478 6.66 -18.87 -4.84
C GLY A 478 5.91 -19.97 -4.04
N PRO A 479 6.17 -21.26 -4.32
CA PRO A 479 7.30 -21.79 -5.09
C PRO A 479 7.10 -21.74 -6.61
N CYS A 480 8.18 -21.48 -7.33
CA CYS A 480 8.24 -21.63 -8.77
C CYS A 480 8.04 -23.11 -9.15
N SER A 481 6.90 -23.43 -9.77
CA SER A 481 6.55 -24.79 -10.18
C SER A 481 6.28 -24.86 -11.68
N GLY A 482 6.48 -26.02 -12.31
CA GLY A 482 6.15 -26.14 -13.71
C GLY A 482 6.84 -27.31 -14.41
N ARG A 483 7.09 -27.15 -15.71
CA ARG A 483 7.64 -28.21 -16.55
C ARG A 483 8.94 -27.77 -17.21
N LEU A 484 9.99 -28.56 -16.98
CA LEU A 484 11.25 -28.44 -17.68
C LEU A 484 11.27 -29.40 -18.87
N THR A 485 11.72 -28.93 -20.02
CA THR A 485 11.81 -29.71 -21.25
C THR A 485 13.15 -29.49 -21.92
N LEU A 486 13.82 -30.58 -22.28
CA LEU A 486 15.01 -30.58 -23.12
C LEU A 486 14.61 -30.89 -24.56
N LYS A 487 14.95 -30.00 -25.48
CA LYS A 487 14.77 -30.19 -26.92
C LYS A 487 16.11 -30.02 -27.65
N THR A 488 16.26 -30.64 -28.81
CA THR A 488 17.35 -30.28 -29.72
C THR A 488 17.18 -28.82 -30.17
N ARG A 489 18.29 -28.11 -30.38
CA ARG A 489 18.29 -26.70 -30.79
C ARG A 489 17.68 -26.52 -32.18
N GLY A 490 17.98 -27.45 -33.09
CA GLY A 490 17.46 -27.50 -34.45
C GLY A 490 16.91 -28.87 -34.82
N LYS A 491 16.48 -29.01 -36.07
CA LYS A 491 15.98 -30.27 -36.63
C LYS A 491 17.13 -31.26 -36.82
N VAL A 492 17.00 -32.45 -36.23
CA VAL A 492 17.93 -33.58 -36.39
C VAL A 492 17.19 -34.77 -37.00
N LEU A 493 17.93 -35.69 -37.63
CA LEU A 493 17.35 -36.93 -38.15
C LEU A 493 16.99 -37.87 -36.99
N PHE A 494 15.70 -38.19 -36.86
CA PHE A 494 15.20 -39.13 -35.85
C PHE A 494 13.96 -39.85 -36.38
N GLY A 495 13.99 -41.19 -36.39
CA GLY A 495 12.91 -42.01 -36.95
C GLY A 495 12.64 -41.74 -38.44
N GLY A 496 13.70 -41.53 -39.23
CA GLY A 496 13.61 -41.27 -40.67
C GLY A 496 13.17 -39.85 -41.07
N LYS A 497 12.87 -38.96 -40.12
CA LYS A 497 12.43 -37.57 -40.39
C LYS A 497 13.35 -36.54 -39.72
N ARG A 498 13.48 -35.35 -40.33
CA ARG A 498 14.19 -34.21 -39.72
C ARG A 498 13.26 -33.39 -38.84
N VAL A 499 13.37 -33.56 -37.52
CA VAL A 499 12.47 -32.91 -36.54
C VAL A 499 13.23 -32.37 -35.33
N VAL A 500 12.63 -31.39 -34.64
CA VAL A 500 13.12 -30.98 -33.31
C VAL A 500 12.68 -32.04 -32.30
N VAL A 501 13.63 -32.75 -31.71
CA VAL A 501 13.34 -33.88 -30.83
C VAL A 501 13.22 -33.40 -29.39
N LYS A 502 12.11 -33.71 -28.73
CA LYS A 502 11.99 -33.65 -27.26
C LYS A 502 12.80 -34.80 -26.67
N LEU A 503 13.92 -34.47 -26.04
CA LEU A 503 14.84 -35.46 -25.45
C LEU A 503 14.31 -35.98 -24.12
N ALA A 504 13.86 -35.07 -23.25
CA ALA A 504 13.30 -35.41 -21.95
C ALA A 504 12.41 -34.27 -21.42
N SER A 505 11.57 -34.58 -20.44
CA SER A 505 10.82 -33.58 -19.68
C SER A 505 10.56 -34.08 -18.26
N ALA A 506 10.51 -33.16 -17.31
CA ALA A 506 10.18 -33.42 -15.92
C ALA A 506 9.38 -32.23 -15.36
N THR A 507 8.50 -32.49 -14.40
CA THR A 507 7.94 -31.43 -13.57
C THR A 507 8.95 -31.02 -12.51
N TYR A 508 8.81 -29.80 -11.99
CA TYR A 508 9.65 -29.30 -10.91
C TYR A 508 8.86 -28.42 -9.96
N ARG A 509 9.38 -28.29 -8.73
CA ARG A 509 8.93 -27.33 -7.72
C ARG A 509 10.17 -26.82 -6.98
N VAL A 510 10.48 -25.54 -7.16
CA VAL A 510 11.64 -24.86 -6.55
C VAL A 510 11.12 -23.81 -5.57
N PRO A 511 11.32 -23.96 -4.25
CA PRO A 511 11.03 -22.91 -3.28
C PRO A 511 11.73 -21.59 -3.64
N ALA A 512 11.07 -20.46 -3.38
CA ALA A 512 11.66 -19.14 -3.54
C ALA A 512 12.99 -19.03 -2.78
N GLY A 513 13.95 -18.30 -3.35
CA GLY A 513 15.30 -18.17 -2.80
C GLY A 513 16.21 -19.41 -2.94
N THR A 514 15.71 -20.53 -3.45
CA THR A 514 16.49 -21.77 -3.54
C THR A 514 16.90 -22.14 -4.97
N THR A 515 17.92 -22.98 -5.08
CA THR A 515 18.32 -23.62 -6.33
C THR A 515 18.19 -25.13 -6.20
N LYS A 516 17.46 -25.77 -7.12
CA LYS A 516 17.32 -27.22 -7.17
C LYS A 516 17.84 -27.80 -8.47
N THR A 517 18.40 -29.00 -8.38
CA THR A 517 18.78 -29.78 -9.56
C THR A 517 17.60 -30.64 -9.99
N VAL A 518 17.04 -30.35 -11.16
CA VAL A 518 16.01 -31.18 -11.80
C VAL A 518 16.69 -32.27 -12.61
N ARG A 519 16.27 -33.51 -12.39
CA ARG A 519 16.77 -34.70 -13.11
C ARG A 519 15.74 -35.12 -14.15
N LEU A 520 16.13 -35.17 -15.42
CA LEU A 520 15.25 -35.58 -16.51
C LEU A 520 15.72 -36.91 -17.08
N SER A 521 14.84 -37.92 -17.07
CA SER A 521 15.16 -39.24 -17.61
C SER A 521 15.09 -39.24 -19.14
N LEU A 522 16.13 -39.75 -19.80
CA LEU A 522 16.16 -39.95 -21.25
C LEU A 522 15.84 -41.42 -21.56
N GLY A 523 14.88 -41.66 -22.46
CA GLY A 523 14.63 -43.00 -22.97
C GLY A 523 15.77 -43.50 -23.87
N GLN A 524 15.95 -44.82 -23.97
CA GLN A 524 17.06 -45.45 -24.70
C GLN A 524 17.25 -44.93 -26.13
N ALA A 525 16.16 -44.78 -26.90
CA ALA A 525 16.23 -44.23 -28.27
C ALA A 525 16.79 -42.79 -28.32
N ARG A 526 16.54 -41.98 -27.29
CA ARG A 526 17.04 -40.59 -27.21
C ARG A 526 18.50 -40.56 -26.75
N ILE A 527 18.91 -41.50 -25.90
CA ILE A 527 20.33 -41.70 -25.53
C ILE A 527 21.13 -42.08 -26.78
N ALA A 528 20.64 -43.05 -27.56
CA ALA A 528 21.26 -43.46 -28.81
C ALA A 528 21.40 -42.28 -29.78
N LEU A 529 20.34 -41.45 -29.92
CA LEU A 529 20.37 -40.24 -30.74
C LEU A 529 21.48 -39.27 -30.31
N VAL A 530 21.59 -38.90 -29.03
CA VAL A 530 22.58 -37.90 -28.58
C VAL A 530 24.02 -38.41 -28.59
N ARG A 531 24.22 -39.73 -28.56
CA ARG A 531 25.53 -40.37 -28.77
C ARG A 531 25.93 -40.33 -30.24
N ARG A 532 25.02 -40.68 -31.15
CA ARG A 532 25.28 -40.80 -32.59
C ARG A 532 25.33 -39.45 -33.32
N VAL A 533 24.49 -38.49 -32.93
CA VAL A 533 24.30 -37.22 -33.67
C VAL A 533 24.81 -36.04 -32.84
N PRO A 534 25.95 -35.42 -33.20
CA PRO A 534 26.51 -34.28 -32.46
C PRO A 534 25.55 -33.09 -32.33
N ASP A 535 24.79 -32.77 -33.38
CA ASP A 535 23.82 -31.67 -33.34
C ASP A 535 22.67 -31.91 -32.37
N ALA A 536 22.37 -33.17 -32.01
CA ALA A 536 21.39 -33.48 -30.98
C ALA A 536 21.87 -33.10 -29.57
N ARG A 537 23.17 -32.81 -29.39
CA ARG A 537 23.75 -32.29 -28.14
C ARG A 537 23.64 -30.77 -28.02
N LYS A 538 23.33 -30.04 -29.09
CA LYS A 538 22.97 -28.62 -29.00
C LYS A 538 21.53 -28.53 -28.52
N LEU A 539 21.30 -27.97 -27.35
CA LEU A 539 20.02 -27.99 -26.66
C LEU A 539 19.32 -26.64 -26.66
N LYS A 540 17.99 -26.71 -26.64
CA LYS A 540 17.09 -25.65 -26.19
C LYS A 540 16.41 -26.15 -24.91
N VAL A 541 16.81 -25.60 -23.76
CA VAL A 541 16.23 -25.89 -22.46
C VAL A 541 15.07 -24.93 -22.25
N VAL A 542 13.87 -25.47 -22.06
CA VAL A 542 12.65 -24.67 -21.89
C VAL A 542 12.02 -24.99 -20.54
N ALA A 543 11.89 -24.00 -19.68
CA ALA A 543 11.13 -24.08 -18.44
C ALA A 543 9.84 -23.29 -18.61
N THR A 544 8.68 -23.94 -18.48
CA THR A 544 7.45 -23.22 -18.15
C THR A 544 7.36 -23.16 -16.63
N VAL A 545 6.91 -22.02 -16.11
CA VAL A 545 6.79 -21.77 -14.67
C VAL A 545 5.41 -21.18 -14.37
N LYS A 546 4.89 -21.55 -13.21
CA LYS A 546 3.69 -21.04 -12.55
C LYS A 546 3.98 -20.89 -11.06
N ASP A 547 3.52 -19.80 -10.46
CA ASP A 547 3.56 -19.52 -9.02
C ASP A 547 2.25 -19.95 -8.32
N THR A 548 2.05 -19.55 -7.06
CA THR A 548 0.83 -19.91 -6.30
C THR A 548 -0.38 -19.07 -6.66
N ILE A 549 -0.18 -17.84 -7.15
CA ILE A 549 -1.27 -16.89 -7.45
C ILE A 549 -1.73 -16.95 -8.91
N GLY A 550 -1.00 -17.68 -9.76
CA GLY A 550 -1.43 -18.01 -11.11
C GLY A 550 -0.58 -17.43 -12.21
N ASN A 551 0.42 -16.58 -11.92
CA ASN A 551 1.25 -16.02 -12.97
C ASN A 551 1.99 -17.14 -13.69
N THR A 552 2.18 -17.00 -15.00
CA THR A 552 2.92 -17.96 -15.79
C THR A 552 4.00 -17.28 -16.62
N ALA A 553 5.12 -17.97 -16.78
CA ALA A 553 6.18 -17.52 -17.67
C ALA A 553 6.83 -18.70 -18.39
N ARG A 554 7.54 -18.39 -19.47
CA ARG A 554 8.31 -19.38 -20.24
C ARG A 554 9.72 -18.88 -20.45
N VAL A 555 10.67 -19.55 -19.83
CA VAL A 555 12.09 -19.24 -19.93
C VAL A 555 12.77 -20.24 -20.84
N THR A 556 13.56 -19.74 -21.77
CA THR A 556 14.31 -20.56 -22.72
C THR A 556 15.79 -20.22 -22.64
N LYS A 557 16.64 -21.24 -22.56
CA LYS A 557 18.09 -21.09 -22.57
C LYS A 557 18.74 -22.08 -23.53
N LEU A 558 19.70 -21.61 -24.30
CA LEU A 558 20.55 -22.48 -25.11
C LEU A 558 21.61 -23.13 -24.23
N ALA A 559 21.85 -24.43 -24.44
CA ALA A 559 22.83 -25.19 -23.68
C ALA A 559 23.44 -26.31 -24.54
N THR A 560 24.47 -26.96 -24.02
CA THR A 560 25.09 -28.14 -24.64
C THR A 560 24.95 -29.34 -23.71
N LEU A 561 24.60 -30.50 -24.27
CA LEU A 561 24.58 -31.77 -23.55
C LEU A 561 26.00 -32.35 -23.50
N ARG A 562 26.54 -32.53 -22.30
CA ARG A 562 27.79 -33.26 -22.07
C ARG A 562 27.46 -34.72 -21.77
N LEU A 563 28.08 -35.63 -22.52
CA LEU A 563 27.95 -37.07 -22.32
C LEU A 563 28.79 -37.52 -21.11
N PRO A 564 28.46 -38.69 -20.51
CA PRO A 564 29.20 -39.24 -19.37
C PRO A 564 30.65 -39.60 -19.69
#